data_AF-A0AA35Z684-F1
#
_entry.id   AF-A0AA35Z684-F1
#
_cell.length_a   1.000
_cell.length_b   1.000
_cell.length_c   1.000
_cell.angle_alpha   90.00
_cell.angle_beta   90.00
_cell.angle_gamma   90.00
#
_symmetry.space_group_name_H-M   'P 1'
#
loop_
_entity.id
_entity.type
_entity.pdbx_description
1 polymer ?
#
loop_
_entity_poly.entity_id
_entity_poly.type
_entity_poly.pdbx_seq_one_letter_code
_entity_poly.pdbx_strand_id
1 'polypeptide(L)'
;MEEGSMGALVPAVKSEGNTGSSHALQSGSGERNTVEGGRGSETTDREFLCPICMQIIKDAFLTSCGHSFCYMCIITHLDNKNDCPSCASSLTTNQLFPNFLLNKLLKKTSASQASKTASPLEQFRQALLQTGL
;
A
#
# COMPACT_ATOMS: atom_id res chain seq x y z
N MET A 1 -58.75 -17.04 20.76
CA MET A 1 -58.38 -18.45 20.58
C MET A 1 -57.95 -18.58 19.12
N GLU A 2 -56.68 -18.61 18.75
CA GLU A 2 -55.42 -18.80 19.47
C GLU A 2 -54.31 -18.08 18.70
N GLU A 3 -53.40 -17.48 19.46
CA GLU A 3 -52.17 -16.82 19.03
C GLU A 3 -51.11 -17.81 18.52
N GLY A 4 -50.42 -17.47 17.42
CA GLY A 4 -49.38 -18.29 16.79
C GLY A 4 -48.07 -17.52 16.58
N SER A 5 -47.32 -17.33 17.67
CA SER A 5 -45.99 -16.72 17.71
C SER A 5 -44.92 -17.69 17.19
N MET A 6 -44.22 -17.35 16.10
CA MET A 6 -43.08 -18.13 15.60
C MET A 6 -41.78 -17.50 16.06
N GLY A 7 -41.14 -18.11 17.06
CA GLY A 7 -39.86 -17.69 17.64
C GLY A 7 -38.66 -18.02 16.74
N ALA A 8 -37.65 -17.16 16.78
CA ALA A 8 -36.37 -17.36 16.11
C ALA A 8 -35.50 -18.38 16.86
N LEU A 9 -34.95 -19.35 16.13
CA LEU A 9 -34.06 -20.39 16.66
C LEU A 9 -32.61 -20.00 16.33
N VAL A 10 -31.80 -19.72 17.35
CA VAL A 10 -30.36 -19.47 17.21
C VAL A 10 -29.57 -20.80 17.34
N PRO A 11 -28.63 -21.12 16.44
CA PRO A 11 -27.76 -22.28 16.63
C PRO A 11 -26.73 -22.06 17.75
N ALA A 12 -26.66 -23.03 18.67
CA ALA A 12 -25.68 -23.08 19.75
C ALA A 12 -24.28 -23.46 19.24
N VAL A 13 -23.29 -22.60 19.50
CA VAL A 13 -21.87 -22.91 19.33
C VAL A 13 -21.43 -23.87 20.45
N LYS A 14 -20.82 -24.99 20.07
CA LYS A 14 -20.24 -25.98 20.99
C LYS A 14 -18.73 -25.75 20.98
N SER A 15 -18.17 -25.37 22.12
CA SER A 15 -16.73 -25.24 22.35
C SER A 15 -16.22 -26.54 22.96
N GLU A 16 -15.33 -27.25 22.27
CA GLU A 16 -14.51 -28.32 22.86
C GLU A 16 -13.06 -28.13 22.40
N GLY A 17 -12.13 -28.23 23.36
CA GLY A 17 -10.76 -27.78 23.20
C GLY A 17 -9.69 -28.86 23.20
N ASN A 18 -8.47 -28.34 23.06
CA ASN A 18 -7.17 -28.87 23.47
C ASN A 18 -6.61 -30.10 22.75
N THR A 19 -5.42 -29.95 22.16
CA THR A 19 -4.17 -30.55 22.65
C THR A 19 -3.01 -30.05 21.79
N GLY A 20 -1.90 -29.70 22.45
CA GLY A 20 -0.80 -28.96 21.85
C GLY A 20 0.08 -29.77 20.90
N SER A 21 0.96 -29.02 20.24
CA SER A 21 2.33 -29.50 20.01
C SER A 21 3.27 -28.31 19.83
N SER A 22 4.27 -28.30 20.67
CA SER A 22 5.45 -27.45 20.68
C SER A 22 6.26 -27.57 19.39
N HIS A 23 6.58 -26.45 18.75
CA HIS A 23 7.70 -26.39 17.80
C HIS A 23 8.49 -25.08 17.94
N ALA A 24 9.72 -25.26 18.44
CA ALA A 24 10.95 -24.49 18.31
C ALA A 24 10.89 -22.96 18.09
N LEU A 25 11.32 -22.25 19.13
CA LEU A 25 12.05 -20.99 19.03
C LEU A 25 13.31 -21.19 18.18
N GLN A 26 13.57 -20.29 17.24
CA GLN A 26 14.94 -20.02 16.82
C GLN A 26 15.14 -18.53 16.52
N SER A 27 15.80 -17.90 17.48
CA SER A 27 16.41 -16.59 17.40
C SER A 27 17.54 -16.61 16.36
N GLY A 28 17.49 -15.68 15.41
CA GLY A 28 18.58 -15.36 14.50
C GLY A 28 18.95 -13.89 14.63
N SER A 29 19.93 -13.60 15.49
CA SER A 29 20.62 -12.33 15.59
C SER A 29 21.79 -12.30 14.60
N GLY A 30 21.79 -11.35 13.66
CA GLY A 30 22.89 -11.05 12.75
C GLY A 30 22.55 -9.76 11.99
N GLU A 31 22.85 -8.60 12.54
CA GLU A 31 24.03 -7.77 12.23
C GLU A 31 23.62 -6.55 11.39
N ARG A 32 23.63 -5.40 12.08
CA ARG A 32 23.58 -4.06 11.49
C ARG A 32 24.74 -3.90 10.54
N ASN A 33 24.45 -3.57 9.28
CA ASN A 33 25.42 -2.94 8.42
C ASN A 33 24.98 -1.49 8.18
N THR A 34 25.62 -0.58 8.91
CA THR A 34 25.55 0.86 8.69
C THR A 34 26.43 1.20 7.51
N VAL A 35 25.82 1.52 6.36
CA VAL A 35 26.48 2.34 5.34
C VAL A 35 25.76 3.68 5.29
N GLU A 36 26.42 4.68 5.87
CA GLU A 36 26.09 6.08 5.63
C GLU A 36 26.50 6.44 4.20
N GLY A 37 25.59 7.09 3.46
CA GLY A 37 25.93 7.65 2.16
C GLY A 37 24.70 8.05 1.35
N GLY A 38 24.27 9.30 1.48
CA GLY A 38 23.42 9.95 0.48
C GLY A 38 22.35 10.88 1.07
N ARG A 39 22.62 12.18 1.08
CA ARG A 39 21.56 13.20 1.14
C ARG A 39 20.71 13.07 -0.12
N GLY A 40 19.47 12.64 0.04
CA GLY A 40 18.46 12.66 -1.02
C GLY A 40 17.08 12.58 -0.40
N SER A 41 16.18 13.47 -0.82
CA SER A 41 14.76 13.48 -0.45
C SER A 41 14.03 12.28 -1.09
N GLU A 42 14.40 11.05 -0.75
CA GLU A 42 13.95 9.80 -1.43
C GLU A 42 13.14 8.83 -0.53
N THR A 43 12.79 9.22 0.70
CA THR A 43 12.00 8.34 1.58
C THR A 43 10.51 8.36 1.30
N THR A 44 10.01 9.40 0.63
CA THR A 44 8.56 9.63 0.41
C THR A 44 7.97 8.83 -0.74
N ASP A 45 8.78 8.22 -1.61
CA ASP A 45 8.24 7.55 -2.80
C ASP A 45 7.88 6.09 -2.54
N ARG A 46 8.51 5.47 -1.52
CA ARG A 46 8.28 4.05 -1.17
C ARG A 46 6.87 3.80 -0.62
N GLU A 47 6.30 4.78 0.06
CA GLU A 47 4.94 4.74 0.63
C GLU A 47 3.84 4.83 -0.45
N PHE A 48 4.20 5.18 -1.69
CA PHE A 48 3.27 5.30 -2.81
C PHE A 48 3.44 4.24 -3.91
N LEU A 49 4.24 3.20 -3.66
CA LEU A 49 4.44 2.11 -4.62
C LEU A 49 3.29 1.11 -4.57
N CYS A 50 2.90 0.64 -5.75
CA CYS A 50 1.94 -0.45 -5.92
C CYS A 50 2.63 -1.77 -5.54
N PRO A 51 2.09 -2.55 -4.58
CA PRO A 51 2.70 -3.82 -4.18
C PRO A 51 2.78 -4.90 -5.29
N ILE A 52 2.04 -4.72 -6.39
CA ILE A 52 2.01 -5.67 -7.51
C ILE A 52 3.11 -5.34 -8.54
N CYS A 53 3.14 -4.10 -9.05
CA CYS A 53 4.08 -3.70 -10.10
C CYS A 53 5.35 -3.01 -9.58
N MET A 54 5.41 -2.71 -8.28
CA MET A 54 6.51 -2.01 -7.61
C MET A 54 6.85 -0.63 -8.22
N GLN A 55 5.89 -0.02 -8.92
CA GLN A 55 5.96 1.35 -9.44
C GLN A 55 5.03 2.25 -8.64
N ILE A 56 5.22 3.58 -8.76
CA ILE A 56 4.29 4.56 -8.18
C ILE A 56 2.87 4.22 -8.64
N ILE A 57 1.93 4.20 -7.70
CA ILE A 57 0.53 3.85 -7.98
C ILE A 57 -0.03 4.81 -9.04
N LYS A 58 -0.59 4.24 -10.11
CA LYS A 58 -1.33 4.98 -11.14
C LYS A 58 -2.80 4.59 -11.06
N ASP A 59 -3.68 5.59 -11.05
CA ASP A 59 -5.12 5.42 -10.89
C ASP A 59 -5.42 4.56 -9.67
N ALA A 60 -5.14 5.12 -8.49
CA ALA A 60 -5.19 4.41 -7.22
C ALA A 60 -6.61 3.93 -6.89
N PHE A 61 -6.74 2.65 -6.56
CA PHE A 61 -7.94 2.03 -6.01
C PHE A 61 -7.66 1.44 -4.63
N LEU A 62 -8.62 1.60 -3.72
CA LEU A 62 -8.64 1.11 -2.36
C LEU A 62 -9.52 -0.14 -2.28
N THR A 63 -8.99 -1.18 -1.66
CA THR A 63 -9.73 -2.41 -1.35
C THR A 63 -10.54 -2.26 -0.06
N SER A 64 -11.58 -3.07 0.13
CA SER A 64 -12.35 -3.11 1.40
C SER A 64 -11.49 -3.41 2.64
N CYS A 65 -10.36 -4.12 2.45
CA CYS A 65 -9.39 -4.39 3.52
C CYS A 65 -8.39 -3.24 3.77
N GLY A 66 -8.45 -2.14 3.00
CA GLY A 66 -7.66 -0.92 3.23
C GLY A 66 -6.37 -0.79 2.42
N HIS A 67 -5.98 -1.78 1.62
CA HIS A 67 -4.77 -1.71 0.78
C HIS A 67 -5.05 -1.02 -0.56
N SER A 68 -4.06 -0.29 -1.08
CA SER A 68 -4.16 0.45 -2.35
C SER A 68 -3.24 -0.09 -3.44
N PHE A 69 -3.74 -0.10 -4.68
CA PHE A 69 -3.04 -0.61 -5.86
C PHE A 69 -3.34 0.25 -7.08
N CYS A 70 -2.59 0.06 -8.18
CA CYS A 70 -3.02 0.55 -9.49
C CYS A 70 -4.30 -0.16 -9.92
N TYR A 71 -5.25 0.56 -10.54
CA TYR A 71 -6.49 -0.01 -11.05
C TYR A 71 -6.27 -1.26 -11.91
N MET A 72 -5.44 -1.15 -12.95
CA MET A 72 -5.14 -2.28 -13.85
C MET A 72 -4.52 -3.47 -13.11
N CYS A 73 -3.61 -3.22 -12.18
CA CYS A 73 -2.93 -4.30 -11.46
C CYS A 73 -3.91 -5.10 -10.58
N ILE A 74 -4.78 -4.44 -9.83
CA ILE A 74 -5.72 -5.15 -8.95
C ILE A 74 -6.82 -5.86 -9.74
N ILE A 75 -7.29 -5.29 -10.86
CA ILE A 75 -8.27 -5.96 -11.73
C ILE A 75 -7.68 -7.24 -12.33
N THR A 76 -6.49 -7.17 -12.93
CA THR A 76 -5.84 -8.36 -13.50
C THR A 76 -5.54 -9.44 -12.46
N HIS A 77 -5.22 -9.06 -11.22
CA HIS A 77 -5.08 -10.03 -10.12
C HIS A 77 -6.40 -10.75 -9.84
N LEU A 78 -7.50 -10.00 -9.72
CA LEU A 78 -8.83 -10.54 -9.41
C LEU A 78 -9.43 -11.40 -10.53
N ASP A 79 -8.95 -11.27 -11.77
CA ASP A 79 -9.28 -12.20 -12.86
C ASP A 79 -8.75 -13.61 -12.61
N ASN A 80 -7.72 -13.76 -11.77
CA ASN A 80 -7.05 -15.03 -11.48
C ASN A 80 -7.29 -15.52 -10.05
N LYS A 81 -7.35 -14.62 -9.07
CA LYS A 81 -7.44 -14.96 -7.65
C LYS A 81 -8.26 -13.95 -6.86
N ASN A 82 -9.27 -14.43 -6.13
CA ASN A 82 -10.22 -13.59 -5.37
C ASN A 82 -9.73 -13.22 -3.95
N ASP A 83 -8.51 -12.68 -3.86
CA ASP A 83 -7.92 -12.21 -2.61
C ASP A 83 -7.14 -10.90 -2.77
N CYS A 84 -6.87 -10.22 -1.66
CA CYS A 84 -5.99 -9.08 -1.62
C CYS A 84 -4.52 -9.53 -1.71
N PRO A 85 -3.72 -9.02 -2.67
CA PRO A 85 -2.30 -9.37 -2.79
C PRO A 85 -1.44 -9.07 -1.55
N SER A 86 -1.86 -8.11 -0.71
CA SER A 86 -1.07 -7.66 0.46
C SER A 86 -1.38 -8.42 1.74
N CYS A 87 -2.61 -8.90 1.93
CA CYS A 87 -3.04 -9.51 3.20
C CYS A 87 -3.86 -10.79 3.05
N ALA A 88 -4.04 -11.29 1.82
CA ALA A 88 -4.79 -12.51 1.49
C ALA A 88 -6.27 -12.51 1.95
N SER A 89 -6.82 -11.37 2.36
CA SER A 89 -8.25 -11.24 2.66
C SER A 89 -9.07 -11.47 1.41
N SER A 90 -10.21 -12.18 1.51
CA SER A 90 -11.12 -12.39 0.38
C SER A 90 -11.55 -11.07 -0.23
N LEU A 91 -11.43 -10.97 -1.55
CA LEU A 91 -11.65 -9.73 -2.28
C LEU A 91 -12.26 -10.01 -3.66
N THR A 92 -13.26 -9.22 -4.03
CA THR A 92 -13.90 -9.25 -5.34
C THR A 92 -13.95 -7.85 -5.96
N THR A 93 -14.20 -7.74 -7.27
CA THR A 93 -14.15 -6.47 -8.01
C THR A 93 -15.12 -5.40 -7.49
N ASN A 94 -16.27 -5.80 -6.93
CA ASN A 94 -17.24 -4.89 -6.31
C ASN A 94 -16.79 -4.32 -4.95
N GLN A 95 -15.64 -4.75 -4.43
CA GLN A 95 -15.02 -4.26 -3.20
C GLN A 95 -13.81 -3.36 -3.49
N LEU A 96 -13.71 -2.84 -4.72
CA LEU A 96 -12.71 -1.87 -5.13
C LEU A 96 -13.35 -0.48 -5.25
N PHE A 97 -12.71 0.52 -4.64
CA PHE A 97 -13.19 1.89 -4.60
C PHE A 97 -12.10 2.85 -5.07
N PRO A 98 -12.38 3.86 -5.92
CA PRO A 98 -11.39 4.84 -6.31
C PRO A 98 -10.80 5.58 -5.09
N ASN A 99 -9.48 5.65 -4.96
CA ASN A 99 -8.81 6.38 -3.89
C ASN A 99 -8.50 7.82 -4.33
N PHE A 100 -9.51 8.70 -4.32
CA PHE A 100 -9.38 10.07 -4.80
C PHE A 100 -8.34 10.90 -4.04
N LEU A 101 -8.19 10.68 -2.73
CA LEU A 101 -7.22 11.39 -1.91
C LEU A 101 -5.79 11.04 -2.32
N LEU A 102 -5.47 9.75 -2.41
CA LEU A 102 -4.15 9.30 -2.84
C LEU A 102 -3.84 9.78 -4.25
N ASN A 103 -4.79 9.68 -5.19
CA ASN A 103 -4.63 10.21 -6.54
C ASN A 103 -4.33 11.72 -6.56
N LYS A 104 -4.97 12.50 -5.69
CA LYS A 104 -4.71 13.95 -5.57
C LYS A 104 -3.31 14.23 -5.00
N LEU A 105 -2.86 13.44 -4.02
CA LEU A 105 -1.52 13.57 -3.44
C LEU A 105 -0.44 13.25 -4.47
N LEU A 106 -0.58 12.13 -5.18
CA LEU A 106 0.38 11.68 -6.21
C LEU A 106 0.56 12.70 -7.33
N LYS A 107 -0.53 13.36 -7.76
CA LYS A 107 -0.48 14.44 -8.76
C LYS A 107 0.25 15.69 -8.27
N LYS A 108 0.21 15.99 -6.97
CA LYS A 108 0.90 17.16 -6.39
C LYS A 108 2.40 16.93 -6.23
N THR A 109 2.80 15.70 -5.92
CA THR A 109 4.21 15.32 -5.80
C THR A 109 4.94 15.45 -7.13
N SER A 110 4.35 14.97 -8.23
CA SER A 110 4.94 15.09 -9.57
C SER A 110 5.03 16.54 -10.08
N ALA A 111 4.06 17.39 -9.76
CA ALA A 111 4.10 18.82 -10.08
C ALA A 111 5.19 19.59 -9.29
N SER A 112 5.52 19.13 -8.08
CA SER A 112 6.52 19.77 -7.22
C SER A 112 7.95 19.33 -7.50
N GLN A 113 8.15 18.17 -8.16
CA GLN A 113 9.46 17.71 -8.59
C GLN A 113 9.97 18.43 -9.86
N ALA A 114 9.06 18.96 -10.69
CA ALA A 114 9.42 19.76 -11.88
C ALA A 114 10.16 21.07 -11.55
N SER A 115 10.14 21.53 -10.28
CA SER A 115 10.74 22.80 -9.86
C SER A 115 11.98 22.65 -8.95
N LYS A 116 12.52 21.45 -8.72
CA LYS A 116 13.63 21.23 -7.75
C LYS A 116 14.88 20.51 -8.29
N THR A 117 15.06 20.38 -9.60
CA THR A 117 16.15 19.57 -10.16
C THR A 117 17.51 20.27 -10.27
N ALA A 118 17.64 21.55 -9.93
CA ALA A 118 18.95 22.18 -9.81
C ALA A 118 19.25 22.44 -8.34
N SER A 119 20.38 21.90 -7.85
CA SER A 119 20.92 22.29 -6.56
C SER A 119 21.10 23.81 -6.52
N PRO A 120 21.05 24.47 -5.34
CA PRO A 120 21.33 25.91 -5.26
C PRO A 120 22.65 26.32 -5.93
N LEU A 121 23.64 25.41 -5.93
CA LEU A 121 24.92 25.60 -6.62
C LEU A 121 24.78 25.53 -8.14
N GLU A 122 23.93 24.65 -8.67
CA GLU A 122 23.73 24.49 -10.11
C GLU A 122 22.91 25.65 -10.68
N GLN A 123 21.95 26.17 -9.89
CA GLN A 123 21.23 27.40 -10.20
C GLN A 123 22.19 28.59 -10.27
N PHE A 124 23.10 28.69 -9.29
CA PHE A 124 24.12 29.75 -9.26
C PHE A 124 25.12 29.61 -10.42
N ARG A 125 25.60 28.40 -10.72
CA ARG A 125 26.50 28.12 -11.84
C ARG A 125 25.87 28.50 -13.19
N GLN A 126 24.60 28.17 -13.39
CA GLN A 126 23.86 28.56 -14.60
C GLN A 126 23.66 30.07 -14.71
N ALA A 127 23.42 30.75 -13.58
CA ALA A 127 23.27 32.21 -13.56
C ALA A 127 24.59 32.92 -13.94
N LEU A 128 25.73 32.47 -13.39
CA LEU A 128 27.04 33.04 -13.72
C LEU A 128 27.40 32.86 -15.20
N LEU A 129 27.09 31.69 -15.78
CA LEU A 129 27.33 31.40 -17.20
C LEU A 129 26.47 32.27 -18.14
N GLN A 130 25.31 32.77 -17.70
CA GLN A 130 24.46 33.68 -18.47
C GLN A 130 24.87 35.15 -18.37
N THR A 131 25.56 35.54 -17.28
CA THR A 131 25.98 36.94 -17.05
C THR A 131 27.33 37.30 -17.66
N GLY A 132 28.07 36.34 -18.23
CA GLY A 132 29.30 36.61 -18.98
C GLY A 132 30.42 37.26 -18.16
N LEU A 133 30.59 36.81 -16.90
CA LEU A 133 31.77 37.10 -16.08
C LEU A 133 32.79 35.96 -16.20
#